data_AF-A0A945DPK3-F1
#
_entry.id   AF-A0A945DPK3-F1
#
_cell.length_a   1.000
_cell.length_b   1.000
_cell.length_c   1.000
_cell.angle_alpha   90.00
_cell.angle_beta   90.00
_cell.angle_gamma   90.00
#
_symmetry.space_group_name_H-M   'P 1'
#
loop_
_entity.id
_entity.type
_entity.pdbx_description
1 polymer ?
#
loop_
_entity_poly.entity_id
_entity_poly.type
_entity_poly.pdbx_seq_one_letter_code
_entity_poly.pdbx_strand_id
1 'polypeptide(L)'
;MRKTLRYFLHSGAFQVSLAVFINLICLSAYSAEVNSGSAPIHDAKPRGQMVYDAHCATCHNGGVARAPAQQMLSFLPPEVIYKTLTEGLMRTQAAALADEDKKLIAEFLT
;
A
#
# COMPACT_ATOMS: atom_id res chain seq x y z
N MET A 1 -45.49 -33.02 14.71
CA MET A 1 -45.44 -31.54 14.64
C MET A 1 -44.06 -31.10 14.16
N ARG A 2 -44.03 -30.37 13.04
CA ARG A 2 -43.04 -29.34 12.60
C ARG A 2 -41.53 -29.64 12.68
N LYS A 3 -40.94 -29.79 11.48
CA LYS A 3 -39.61 -29.34 10.97
C LYS A 3 -39.17 -30.33 9.88
N THR A 4 -39.70 -30.29 8.65
CA THR A 4 -39.16 -29.47 7.54
C THR A 4 -37.69 -29.07 7.73
N LEU A 5 -36.73 -29.88 7.26
CA LEU A 5 -35.54 -29.35 6.59
C LEU A 5 -34.70 -30.43 5.88
N ARG A 6 -34.74 -30.39 4.55
CA ARG A 6 -33.61 -30.68 3.63
C ARG A 6 -32.98 -32.08 3.68
N TYR A 7 -33.71 -33.08 3.23
CA TYR A 7 -33.17 -34.22 2.48
C TYR A 7 -34.18 -34.46 1.34
N PHE A 8 -33.72 -34.79 0.11
CA PHE A 8 -34.39 -34.61 -1.20
C PHE A 8 -34.06 -33.23 -1.82
N LEU A 9 -33.06 -33.06 -2.68
CA LEU A 9 -32.94 -33.61 -4.03
C LEU A 9 -31.46 -33.57 -4.46
N HIS A 10 -30.82 -34.73 -4.56
CA HIS A 10 -29.59 -34.90 -5.34
C HIS A 10 -29.89 -36.07 -6.29
N SER A 11 -30.11 -35.78 -7.58
CA SER A 11 -29.82 -36.63 -8.76
C SER A 11 -30.69 -36.29 -9.98
N GLY A 12 -30.04 -36.01 -11.11
CA GLY A 12 -30.54 -36.34 -12.46
C GLY A 12 -31.41 -35.31 -13.18
N ALA A 13 -30.79 -34.39 -13.94
CA ALA A 13 -31.40 -33.77 -15.14
C ALA A 13 -30.32 -33.10 -16.00
N PHE A 14 -29.39 -33.93 -16.47
CA PHE A 14 -28.65 -33.69 -17.71
C PHE A 14 -29.70 -33.57 -18.85
N GLN A 15 -29.44 -32.70 -19.82
CA GLN A 15 -30.21 -32.41 -21.03
C GLN A 15 -31.23 -31.24 -20.96
N VAL A 16 -31.04 -30.31 -21.90
CA VAL A 16 -32.01 -29.33 -22.42
C VAL A 16 -32.16 -27.99 -21.68
N SER A 17 -31.15 -27.11 -21.84
CA SER A 17 -31.44 -25.71 -22.19
C SER A 17 -30.29 -25.10 -23.00
N LEU A 18 -30.10 -25.68 -24.18
CA LEU A 18 -29.21 -25.28 -25.28
C LEU A 18 -29.38 -23.82 -25.74
N ALA A 19 -30.34 -23.06 -25.20
CA ALA A 19 -30.59 -21.66 -25.58
C ALA A 19 -29.77 -20.63 -24.77
N VAL A 20 -29.19 -21.00 -23.63
CA VAL A 20 -28.43 -20.05 -22.79
C VAL A 20 -27.00 -19.83 -23.29
N PHE A 21 -26.50 -20.71 -24.17
CA PHE A 21 -25.15 -20.63 -24.75
C PHE A 21 -25.01 -19.61 -25.90
N ILE A 22 -26.09 -19.10 -26.51
CA ILE A 22 -25.96 -18.18 -27.67
C ILE A 22 -25.89 -16.70 -27.23
N ASN A 23 -26.54 -16.32 -26.12
CA ASN A 23 -26.57 -14.91 -25.68
C ASN A 23 -25.44 -14.50 -24.72
N LEU A 24 -24.54 -15.41 -24.32
CA LEU A 24 -23.40 -15.10 -23.44
C LEU A 24 -22.08 -14.91 -24.19
N ILE A 25 -22.04 -15.21 -25.50
CA ILE A 25 -20.83 -15.05 -26.34
C ILE A 25 -20.76 -13.64 -26.97
N CYS A 26 -21.87 -12.90 -27.05
CA CYS A 26 -21.88 -11.52 -27.56
C CYS A 26 -21.56 -10.42 -26.51
N LEU A 27 -21.32 -10.77 -25.24
CA LEU A 27 -20.89 -9.78 -24.22
C LEU A 27 -19.40 -9.40 -24.37
N SER A 28 -18.61 -10.12 -25.16
CA SER A 28 -17.19 -9.82 -25.36
C SER A 28 -16.89 -8.79 -26.45
N ALA A 29 -17.92 -8.23 -27.10
CA ALA A 29 -17.76 -7.30 -28.24
C ALA A 29 -18.26 -5.86 -27.99
N TYR A 30 -18.77 -5.54 -26.79
CA TYR A 30 -19.10 -4.15 -26.43
C TYR A 30 -17.94 -3.50 -25.69
N SER A 31 -17.17 -2.72 -26.46
CA SER A 31 -16.37 -1.58 -25.99
C SER A 31 -15.03 -1.90 -25.32
N ALA A 32 -14.05 -2.17 -26.18
CA ALA A 32 -12.78 -1.47 -26.06
C ALA A 32 -13.01 0.06 -26.03
N GLU A 33 -12.10 0.77 -25.34
CA GLU A 33 -11.90 2.23 -25.29
C GLU A 33 -12.74 3.05 -24.29
N VAL A 34 -12.37 2.94 -23.01
CA VAL A 34 -12.17 4.15 -22.18
C VAL A 34 -10.69 4.30 -21.87
N ASN A 35 -9.94 4.84 -22.85
CA ASN A 35 -8.67 5.49 -22.57
C ASN A 35 -8.95 6.89 -22.01
N SER A 36 -9.01 6.98 -20.70
CA SER A 36 -8.54 8.16 -19.99
C SER A 36 -7.68 7.64 -18.85
N GLY A 37 -6.41 7.40 -19.14
CA GLY A 37 -5.37 7.21 -18.15
C GLY A 37 -5.13 8.49 -17.34
N SER A 38 -6.14 8.97 -16.61
CA SER A 38 -5.86 9.45 -15.27
C SER A 38 -5.65 8.18 -14.46
N ALA A 39 -4.40 7.83 -14.17
CA ALA A 39 -4.12 6.90 -13.08
C ALA A 39 -5.05 7.27 -11.91
N PRO A 40 -5.59 6.29 -11.15
CA PRO A 40 -6.27 6.65 -9.93
C PRO A 40 -5.33 7.60 -9.20
N ILE A 41 -5.82 8.73 -8.69
CA ILE A 41 -5.09 9.45 -7.65
C ILE A 41 -5.12 8.50 -6.45
N HIS A 42 -4.30 7.45 -6.53
CA HIS A 42 -3.75 6.80 -5.39
C HIS A 42 -2.99 7.92 -4.71
N ASP A 43 -3.32 8.17 -3.46
CA ASP A 43 -2.46 8.88 -2.53
C ASP A 43 -1.17 8.08 -2.39
N ALA A 44 -0.35 8.08 -3.46
CA ALA A 44 0.91 7.40 -3.54
C ALA A 44 1.82 8.16 -2.60
N LYS A 45 1.90 7.65 -1.37
CA LYS A 45 2.77 8.14 -0.33
C LYS A 45 4.17 8.35 -0.93
N PRO A 46 4.75 9.56 -0.85
CA PRO A 46 6.09 9.81 -1.36
C PRO A 46 7.07 8.77 -0.82
N ARG A 47 8.01 8.33 -1.66
CA ARG A 47 8.94 7.25 -1.28
C ARG A 47 9.65 7.51 0.05
N GLY A 48 10.09 8.75 0.30
CA GLY A 48 10.71 9.14 1.57
C GLY A 48 9.81 8.88 2.77
N GLN A 49 8.52 9.18 2.66
CA GLN A 49 7.54 8.89 3.71
C GLN A 49 7.37 7.38 3.92
N MET A 50 7.34 6.57 2.85
CA MET A 50 7.25 5.12 2.99
C MET A 50 8.45 4.53 3.73
N VAL A 51 9.66 4.96 3.39
CA VAL A 51 10.89 4.49 4.06
C VAL A 51 10.92 4.97 5.52
N TYR A 52 10.55 6.23 5.78
CA TYR A 52 10.45 6.75 7.14
C TYR A 52 9.48 5.92 8.00
N ASP A 53 8.29 5.65 7.48
CA ASP A 53 7.27 4.87 8.21
C ASP A 53 7.77 3.45 8.53
N ALA A 54 8.52 2.84 7.61
CA ALA A 54 9.04 1.48 7.76
C ALA A 54 10.21 1.36 8.75
N HIS A 55 11.04 2.39 8.87
CA HIS A 55 12.34 2.29 9.59
C HIS A 55 12.50 3.26 10.77
N CYS A 56 11.80 4.39 10.77
CA CYS A 56 12.05 5.50 11.69
C CYS A 56 10.88 5.75 12.64
N ALA A 57 9.65 5.61 12.15
CA ALA A 57 8.44 5.99 12.86
C ALA A 57 8.23 5.26 14.19
N THR A 58 8.71 4.01 14.33
CA THR A 58 8.62 3.26 15.60
C THR A 58 9.20 4.02 16.79
N CYS A 59 10.28 4.78 16.59
CA CYS A 59 10.90 5.58 17.64
C CYS A 59 10.45 7.04 17.60
N HIS A 60 10.49 7.67 16.42
CA HIS A 60 10.23 9.10 16.27
C HIS A 60 8.74 9.48 16.36
N ASN A 61 7.84 8.54 16.14
CA ASN A 61 6.40 8.70 16.35
C ASN A 61 5.93 7.90 17.58
N GLY A 62 6.80 7.06 18.15
CA GLY A 62 6.52 6.23 19.32
C GLY A 62 6.65 6.96 20.67
N GLY A 63 7.11 8.21 20.69
CA GLY A 63 7.21 9.02 21.91
C GLY A 63 8.26 8.53 22.91
N VAL A 64 9.31 7.84 22.44
CA VAL A 64 10.36 7.33 23.33
C VAL A 64 11.32 8.47 23.72
N ALA A 65 11.73 8.52 25.00
CA ALA A 65 12.54 9.63 25.53
C ALA A 65 13.88 9.86 24.80
N ARG A 66 14.42 8.85 24.12
CA ARG A 66 15.69 8.94 23.38
C ARG A 66 15.54 9.36 21.91
N ALA A 67 14.33 9.52 21.40
CA ALA A 67 14.08 9.97 20.04
C ALA A 67 13.21 11.24 20.07
N PRO A 68 13.66 12.36 19.49
CA PRO A 68 12.81 13.53 19.34
C PRO A 68 11.60 13.19 18.46
N ALA A 69 10.47 13.84 18.73
CA ALA A 69 9.27 13.67 17.92
C ALA A 69 9.51 14.07 16.46
N GLN A 70 8.80 13.45 15.51
CA GLN A 70 8.92 13.75 14.08
C GLN A 70 8.83 15.26 13.77
N GLN A 71 7.89 15.96 14.42
CA GLN A 71 7.68 17.39 14.24
C GLN A 71 8.86 18.23 14.71
N MET A 72 9.73 17.70 15.58
CA MET A 72 10.95 18.39 15.96
C MET A 72 12.03 18.26 14.87
N LEU A 73 12.01 17.17 14.10
CA LEU A 73 12.96 16.94 13.01
C LEU A 73 12.76 17.94 11.86
N SER A 74 11.54 18.42 11.64
CA SER A 74 11.23 19.40 10.58
C SER A 74 11.80 20.80 10.83
N PHE A 75 12.36 21.06 12.02
CA PHE A 75 13.11 22.29 12.28
C PHE A 75 14.58 22.20 11.87
N LEU A 76 15.06 21.01 11.49
CA LEU A 76 16.43 20.80 11.02
C LEU A 76 16.46 20.90 9.49
N PRO A 77 17.52 21.47 8.90
CA PRO A 77 17.68 21.41 7.44
C PRO A 77 17.96 19.96 6.99
N PRO A 78 17.55 19.58 5.77
CA PRO A 78 17.65 18.20 5.29
C PRO A 78 19.10 17.69 5.28
N GLU A 79 20.09 18.54 5.05
CA GLU A 79 21.51 18.17 5.09
C GLU A 79 21.95 17.70 6.48
N VAL A 80 21.40 18.29 7.55
CA VAL A 80 21.69 17.89 8.93
C VAL A 80 21.06 16.54 9.25
N ILE A 81 19.83 16.31 8.78
CA ILE A 81 19.17 15.01 8.92
C ILE A 81 19.97 13.94 8.18
N TYR A 82 20.32 14.19 6.92
CA TYR A 82 21.13 13.28 6.12
C TYR A 82 22.47 12.95 6.78
N LYS A 83 23.22 13.98 7.24
CA LYS A 83 24.48 13.78 7.95
C LYS A 83 24.31 12.95 9.23
N THR A 84 23.19 13.11 9.93
CA THR A 84 22.88 12.31 11.13
C THR A 84 22.68 10.83 10.81
N LEU A 85 22.13 10.52 9.63
CA LEU A 85 21.90 9.15 9.12
C LEU A 85 23.17 8.52 8.52
N THR A 86 24.14 9.32 8.06
CA THR A 86 25.37 8.81 7.42
C THR A 86 26.58 8.79 8.34
N GLU A 87 26.73 9.81 9.19
CA GLU A 87 27.91 10.05 10.02
C GLU A 87 27.59 10.17 11.51
N GLY A 88 26.34 10.50 11.85
CA GLY A 88 25.93 10.85 13.21
C GLY A 88 25.37 9.71 14.05
N LEU A 89 24.59 10.10 15.07
CA LEU A 89 24.04 9.20 16.09
C LEU A 89 23.09 8.14 15.54
N MET A 90 22.46 8.38 14.39
CA MET A 90 21.52 7.44 13.75
C MET A 90 22.17 6.57 12.66
N ARG A 91 23.49 6.66 12.46
CA ARG A 91 24.21 5.89 11.43
C ARG A 91 23.97 4.39 11.53
N THR A 92 23.96 3.84 12.75
CA THR A 92 23.76 2.40 12.98
C THR A 92 22.34 1.96 12.60
N GLN A 93 21.35 2.79 12.92
CA GLN A 93 19.93 2.57 12.66
C GLN A 93 19.64 2.67 11.16
N ALA A 94 20.34 3.57 10.46
CA ALA A 94 20.25 3.75 9.03
C ALA A 94 21.23 2.88 8.22
N ALA A 95 21.97 1.96 8.86
CA ALA A 95 23.08 1.24 8.22
C ALA A 95 22.62 0.35 7.05
N ALA A 96 21.39 -0.19 7.13
CA ALA A 96 20.82 -1.04 6.09
C ALA A 96 20.13 -0.26 4.95
N LEU A 97 20.02 1.06 5.07
CA LEU A 97 19.36 1.90 4.07
C LEU A 97 20.33 2.27 2.94
N ALA A 98 19.84 2.27 1.71
CA ALA A 98 20.55 2.85 0.58
C ALA A 98 20.76 4.36 0.81
N ASP A 99 21.83 4.91 0.23
CA ASP A 99 22.14 6.34 0.35
C ASP A 99 21.00 7.23 -0.13
N GLU A 100 20.37 6.85 -1.25
CA GLU A 100 19.22 7.54 -1.81
C GLU A 100 18.02 7.56 -0.86
N ASP A 101 17.74 6.45 -0.18
CA ASP A 101 16.63 6.38 0.77
C ASP A 101 16.89 7.30 1.98
N LYS A 102 18.16 7.51 2.39
CA LYS A 102 18.52 8.48 3.44
C LYS A 102 18.25 9.92 3.01
N LYS A 103 18.51 10.27 1.75
CA LYS A 103 18.20 11.60 1.19
C LYS A 103 16.69 11.82 1.14
N LEU A 104 15.94 10.83 0.65
CA LEU A 104 14.49 10.89 0.59
C LEU A 104 13.83 11.00 1.97
N ILE A 105 14.38 10.34 3.00
CA ILE A 105 13.93 10.55 4.38
C ILE A 105 14.19 11.99 4.82
N ALA A 106 15.39 12.52 4.55
CA ALA A 106 15.75 13.88 4.94
C ALA A 106 14.84 14.92 4.29
N GLU A 107 14.57 14.79 3.00
CA GLU A 107 13.64 15.65 2.25
C GLU A 107 12.20 15.49 2.74
N PHE A 108 11.76 14.27 3.08
CA PHE A 108 10.42 14.06 3.60
C PHE A 108 10.18 14.75 4.96
N LEU A 109 11.22 14.88 5.77
CA LEU A 109 11.10 15.42 7.12
C LEU A 109 11.06 16.95 7.18
N THR A 110 11.30 17.66 6.07
CA THR A 110 11.44 19.13 6.01
C THR A 110 10.53 19.74 4.97
#